data_AF-A0A6C0H5R8-F1
#
_entry.id   AF-A0A6C0H5R8-F1
#
_cell.length_a   1.000
_cell.length_b   1.000
_cell.length_c   1.000
_cell.angle_alpha   90.00
_cell.angle_beta   90.00
_cell.angle_gamma   90.00
#
_symmetry.space_group_name_H-M   'P 1'
#
loop_
_entity.id
_entity.type
_entity.pdbx_description
1 polymer ?
#
loop_
_entity_poly.entity_id
_entity_poly.type
_entity_poly.pdbx_seq_one_letter_code
_entity_poly.pdbx_strand_id
1 'polypeptide(L)'
;MTKLQEQMPLPQKNKIINEIEMFRKYKSSYKTAFLDFSLHIFYLSCSFYLLWLFRNSWLSCFTIPIMSLMNVRTFIIFHDCCHESYSPNKTLNYILSHITGTIILSSPNWILDHHIHHLTNGNIENKHNFKFNELVYTTKKQYDSFSTINKYIHSLIHHPIMFFNIIPFVYFFVLQRGIYIVKKIKYKQKINSSLFVIVMNHLINNLLIYILCKLLLYCDIFVLFFISFHIAAMIGFLLFFNQHTFNTPYVVNNETWKLKDSGLLGSSLIQIPYLLKYFTMGIEYHHIHHINAKIPGYNLQKYHEEVISTSSIFDNVVKLEMKDCYNNLWLALYDEDKNKYITFDNNSSIDDVDIQNQHMKNRCYFLTGICGMSLYSWYNYSLFDPINSDYCSQYYVNCLLCNFYLCWDTYQMIFSKNKMILFRKDLVIHHTLSLCASVSLMNYAPLYLSHIFIMESISLMNHILKDKQLLLKIYRTVCICLIRLPLSVWNLSHYMPNILIPHLKKSITYQSHYFILYVNTRLFYFFIAYDMYILWKIYKPKHKKL
;
A
#
# COMPACT_ATOMS: atom_id res chain seq x y z
N MET A 1 8.51 56.90 0.70
CA MET A 1 8.28 56.39 -0.67
C MET A 1 7.70 54.99 -0.58
N THR A 2 6.39 54.90 -0.40
CA THR A 2 5.59 53.68 -0.43
C THR A 2 5.21 53.41 -1.89
N LYS A 3 5.89 52.45 -2.54
CA LYS A 3 5.44 51.94 -3.84
C LYS A 3 4.20 51.08 -3.61
N LEU A 4 3.04 51.64 -3.94
CA LEU A 4 1.82 50.89 -4.21
C LEU A 4 2.15 49.82 -5.26
N GLN A 5 2.11 48.55 -4.86
CA GLN A 5 1.95 47.45 -5.80
C GLN A 5 0.54 47.55 -6.35
N GLU A 6 0.41 47.95 -7.61
CA GLU A 6 -0.79 47.73 -8.40
C GLU A 6 -1.13 46.24 -8.36
N GLN A 7 -2.16 45.88 -7.59
CA GLN A 7 -2.82 44.58 -7.74
C GLN A 7 -3.47 44.57 -9.12
N MET A 8 -2.82 43.92 -10.08
CA MET A 8 -3.45 43.56 -11.34
C MET A 8 -4.77 42.82 -11.02
N PRO A 9 -5.90 43.19 -11.63
CA PRO A 9 -7.16 42.51 -11.38
C PRO A 9 -7.01 41.03 -11.77
N LEU A 10 -7.39 40.14 -10.84
CA LEU A 10 -7.47 38.71 -11.12
C LEU A 10 -8.34 38.50 -12.37
N PRO A 11 -7.88 37.73 -13.37
CA PRO A 11 -8.65 37.52 -14.59
C PRO A 11 -10.03 36.95 -14.24
N GLN A 12 -11.09 37.53 -14.82
CA GLN A 12 -12.46 37.06 -14.64
C GLN A 12 -12.55 35.58 -15.05
N LYS A 13 -12.70 34.69 -14.08
CA LYS A 13 -12.86 33.23 -14.26
C LYS A 13 -14.23 32.82 -14.85
N ASN A 14 -14.68 33.49 -15.92
CA ASN A 14 -15.98 33.22 -16.55
C ASN A 14 -15.88 32.91 -18.04
N LYS A 15 -14.68 32.62 -18.58
CA LYS A 15 -14.55 32.21 -19.97
C LYS A 15 -15.10 30.79 -20.15
N ILE A 16 -16.06 30.64 -21.07
CA ILE A 16 -16.49 29.32 -21.55
C ILE A 16 -15.32 28.70 -22.31
N ILE A 17 -14.85 27.54 -21.84
CA ILE A 17 -13.75 26.82 -22.49
C ILE A 17 -14.26 26.23 -23.81
N ASN A 18 -13.61 26.58 -24.92
CA ASN A 18 -13.84 25.94 -26.21
C ASN A 18 -13.06 24.61 -26.25
N GLU A 19 -13.75 23.50 -26.03
CA GLU A 19 -13.13 22.17 -25.97
C GLU A 19 -12.43 21.77 -27.28
N ILE A 20 -12.92 22.24 -28.44
CA ILE A 20 -12.31 21.95 -29.75
C ILE A 20 -10.97 22.70 -29.88
N GLU A 21 -10.93 23.96 -29.46
CA GLU A 21 -9.71 24.77 -29.47
C GLU A 21 -8.66 24.18 -28.53
N MET A 22 -9.08 23.82 -27.31
CA MET A 22 -8.22 23.17 -26.33
C MET A 22 -7.69 21.83 -26.84
N PHE A 23 -8.54 21.00 -27.45
CA PHE A 23 -8.10 19.75 -28.07
C PHE A 23 -7.09 20.00 -29.20
N ARG A 24 -7.34 20.96 -30.09
CA ARG A 24 -6.40 21.30 -31.18
C ARG A 24 -5.04 21.75 -30.66
N LYS A 25 -5.01 22.48 -29.55
CA LYS A 25 -3.80 22.99 -28.90
C LYS A 25 -3.01 21.89 -28.18
N TYR A 26 -3.69 20.97 -27.49
CA TYR A 26 -3.07 19.98 -26.61
C TYR A 26 -3.03 18.55 -27.15
N LYS A 27 -3.55 18.28 -28.36
CA LYS A 27 -3.34 17.00 -29.05
C LYS A 27 -1.84 16.74 -29.28
N SER A 28 -1.48 15.48 -29.51
CA SER A 28 -0.10 15.09 -29.81
C SER A 28 0.48 15.82 -31.03
N SER A 29 1.79 16.04 -31.00
CA SER A 29 2.59 16.41 -32.17
C SER A 29 3.73 15.39 -32.34
N TYR A 30 4.22 15.20 -33.57
CA TYR A 30 5.36 14.28 -33.80
C TYR A 30 6.59 14.69 -33.00
N LYS A 31 6.88 15.99 -32.91
CA LYS A 31 8.03 16.52 -32.18
C LYS A 31 7.95 16.20 -30.69
N THR A 32 6.83 16.49 -30.04
CA THR A 32 6.66 16.25 -28.60
C THR A 32 6.63 14.77 -28.27
N ALA A 33 5.91 13.97 -29.06
CA ALA A 33 5.84 12.53 -28.88
C ALA A 33 7.22 11.88 -29.04
N PHE A 34 7.99 12.29 -30.05
CA PHE A 34 9.35 11.79 -30.27
C PHE A 34 10.28 12.14 -29.10
N LEU A 35 10.31 13.41 -28.67
CA LEU A 35 11.16 13.83 -27.54
C LEU A 35 10.80 13.11 -26.24
N ASP A 36 9.51 13.01 -25.92
CA ASP A 36 9.01 12.32 -24.74
C ASP A 36 9.40 10.82 -24.76
N PHE A 37 9.21 10.17 -25.91
CA PHE A 37 9.51 8.74 -26.08
C PHE A 37 11.02 8.48 -26.05
N SER A 38 11.84 9.29 -26.73
CA SER A 38 13.29 9.17 -26.71
C SER A 38 13.86 9.32 -25.30
N LEU A 39 13.35 10.27 -24.52
CA LEU A 39 13.76 10.45 -23.13
C LEU A 39 13.34 9.25 -22.27
N HIS A 40 12.13 8.74 -22.46
CA HIS A 40 11.64 7.55 -21.77
C HIS A 40 12.50 6.32 -22.08
N ILE A 41 12.80 6.05 -23.36
CA ILE A 41 13.65 4.93 -23.78
C ILE A 41 15.06 5.05 -23.21
N PHE A 42 15.62 6.26 -23.17
CA PHE A 42 16.92 6.49 -22.55
C PHE A 42 16.92 6.10 -21.07
N TYR A 43 16.00 6.65 -20.26
CA TYR A 43 15.93 6.33 -18.83
C TYR A 43 15.52 4.89 -18.55
N LEU A 44 14.67 4.29 -19.40
CA LEU A 44 14.28 2.89 -19.28
C LEU A 44 15.47 1.98 -19.55
N SER A 45 16.27 2.28 -20.57
CA SER A 45 17.51 1.56 -20.89
C SER A 45 18.54 1.69 -19.77
N CYS A 46 18.72 2.90 -19.22
CA CYS A 46 19.54 3.10 -18.03
C CYS A 46 19.03 2.28 -16.84
N SER A 47 17.72 2.20 -16.64
CA SER A 47 17.12 1.41 -15.55
C SER A 47 17.36 -0.09 -15.73
N PHE A 48 17.25 -0.61 -16.95
CA PHE A 48 17.61 -2.00 -17.27
C PHE A 48 19.09 -2.27 -17.01
N TYR A 49 19.95 -1.37 -17.45
CA TYR A 49 21.39 -1.47 -17.22
C TYR A 49 21.74 -1.45 -15.74
N LEU A 50 21.17 -0.54 -14.95
CA LEU A 50 21.37 -0.47 -13.50
C LEU A 50 20.85 -1.74 -12.80
N LEU A 51 19.67 -2.23 -13.20
CA LEU A 51 19.12 -3.47 -12.66
C LEU A 51 20.06 -4.66 -12.92
N TRP A 52 20.62 -4.75 -14.12
CA TRP A 52 21.61 -5.76 -14.49
C TRP A 52 22.94 -5.61 -13.78
N LEU A 53 23.48 -4.39 -13.73
CA LEU A 53 24.77 -4.08 -13.12
C LEU A 53 24.77 -4.41 -11.62
N PHE A 54 23.68 -4.10 -10.92
CA PHE A 54 23.55 -4.28 -9.46
C PHE A 54 22.76 -5.53 -9.06
N ARG A 55 22.52 -6.49 -9.98
CA ARG A 55 21.68 -7.67 -9.72
C ARG A 55 22.11 -8.54 -8.54
N ASN A 56 23.41 -8.61 -8.27
CA ASN A 56 24.00 -9.37 -7.18
C ASN A 56 24.44 -8.48 -5.99
N SER A 57 23.97 -7.24 -5.92
CA SER A 57 24.31 -6.28 -4.88
C SER A 57 23.09 -5.91 -4.04
N TRP A 58 23.30 -5.51 -2.79
CA TRP A 58 22.24 -4.92 -1.95
C TRP A 58 21.66 -3.64 -2.58
N LEU A 59 22.40 -2.98 -3.49
CA LEU A 59 21.94 -1.85 -4.28
C LEU A 59 20.76 -2.17 -5.20
N SER A 60 20.48 -3.47 -5.46
CA SER A 60 19.24 -3.91 -6.12
C SER A 60 17.98 -3.42 -5.40
N CYS A 61 18.03 -3.16 -4.09
CA CYS A 61 16.90 -2.58 -3.35
C CYS A 61 16.50 -1.19 -3.83
N PHE A 62 17.39 -0.47 -4.53
CA PHE A 62 17.09 0.84 -5.12
C PHE A 62 16.79 0.75 -6.62
N THR A 63 17.47 -0.13 -7.36
CA THR A 63 17.24 -0.26 -8.80
C THR A 63 15.89 -0.90 -9.12
N ILE A 64 15.38 -1.79 -8.26
CA ILE A 64 14.03 -2.37 -8.39
C ILE A 64 12.95 -1.26 -8.34
N PRO A 65 12.85 -0.41 -7.30
CA PRO A 65 11.88 0.70 -7.29
C PRO A 65 12.01 1.66 -8.47
N ILE A 66 13.23 1.98 -8.93
CA ILE A 66 13.44 2.84 -10.10
C ILE A 66 12.86 2.18 -11.35
N MET A 67 13.14 0.90 -11.56
CA MET A 67 12.55 0.13 -12.67
C MET A 67 11.02 0.06 -12.54
N SER A 68 10.48 -0.10 -11.33
CA SER A 68 9.04 -0.07 -11.09
C SER A 68 8.40 1.24 -11.52
N LEU A 69 8.99 2.38 -11.15
CA LEU A 69 8.50 3.69 -11.54
C LEU A 69 8.59 3.91 -13.06
N MET A 70 9.66 3.42 -13.70
CA MET A 70 9.75 3.44 -15.17
C MET A 70 8.70 2.54 -15.84
N ASN A 71 8.36 1.40 -15.24
CA ASN A 71 7.29 0.53 -15.71
C ASN A 71 5.90 1.19 -15.54
N VAL A 72 5.68 1.95 -14.46
CA VAL A 72 4.46 2.79 -14.32
C VAL A 72 4.36 3.77 -15.50
N ARG A 73 5.43 4.50 -15.82
CA ARG A 73 5.42 5.40 -16.98
C ARG A 73 5.21 4.67 -18.29
N THR A 74 5.85 3.51 -18.46
CA THR A 74 5.68 2.66 -19.66
C THR A 74 4.23 2.23 -19.84
N PHE A 75 3.53 1.93 -18.75
CA PHE A 75 2.10 1.63 -18.77
C PHE A 75 1.27 2.84 -19.23
N ILE A 76 1.61 4.05 -18.83
CA ILE A 76 0.86 5.26 -19.21
C ILE A 76 1.10 5.60 -20.69
N ILE A 77 2.32 5.38 -21.20
CA ILE A 77 2.60 5.46 -22.65
C ILE A 77 1.80 4.40 -23.41
N PHE A 78 1.81 3.15 -22.94
CA PHE A 78 0.99 2.06 -23.50
C PHE A 78 -0.49 2.45 -23.56
N HIS A 79 -1.02 2.97 -22.46
CA HIS A 79 -2.38 3.44 -22.32
C HIS A 79 -2.74 4.52 -23.34
N ASP A 80 -1.92 5.55 -23.49
CA ASP A 80 -2.14 6.63 -24.46
C ASP A 80 -2.01 6.14 -25.91
N CYS A 81 -1.10 5.20 -26.16
CA CYS A 81 -1.00 4.53 -27.46
C CYS A 81 -2.29 3.74 -27.78
N CYS A 82 -2.86 3.03 -26.80
CA CYS A 82 -4.14 2.35 -26.95
C CYS A 82 -5.30 3.31 -27.23
N HIS A 83 -5.27 4.52 -26.66
CA HIS A 83 -6.20 5.60 -26.99
C HIS A 83 -5.91 6.28 -28.32
N GLU A 84 -4.84 5.90 -29.04
CA GLU A 84 -4.32 6.58 -30.22
C GLU A 84 -4.01 8.07 -29.98
N SER A 85 -3.65 8.45 -28.76
CA SER A 85 -3.44 9.84 -28.33
C SER A 85 -1.96 10.20 -28.20
N TYR A 86 -1.07 9.21 -28.02
CA TYR A 86 0.36 9.45 -27.75
C TYR A 86 1.09 10.13 -28.91
N SER A 87 0.81 9.73 -30.15
CA SER A 87 1.35 10.34 -31.38
C SER A 87 0.26 10.63 -32.41
N PRO A 88 0.49 11.52 -33.39
CA PRO A 88 -0.50 11.80 -34.44
C PRO A 88 -0.81 10.61 -35.37
N ASN A 89 0.00 9.55 -35.35
CA ASN A 89 -0.11 8.43 -36.27
C ASN A 89 -0.66 7.18 -35.56
N LYS A 90 -1.82 6.69 -36.02
CA LYS A 90 -2.50 5.53 -35.45
C LYS A 90 -1.67 4.25 -35.56
N THR A 91 -0.99 4.02 -36.68
CA THR A 91 -0.12 2.86 -36.88
C THR A 91 1.08 2.90 -35.92
N LEU A 92 1.68 4.08 -35.73
CA LEU A 92 2.76 4.24 -34.76
C LEU A 92 2.28 3.94 -33.34
N ASN A 93 1.13 4.49 -32.94
CA ASN A 93 0.53 4.18 -31.64
C ASN A 93 0.26 2.68 -31.48
N TYR A 94 -0.27 2.02 -32.52
CA TYR A 94 -0.51 0.58 -32.49
C TYR A 94 0.79 -0.23 -32.30
N ILE A 95 1.85 0.09 -33.03
CA ILE A 95 3.16 -0.55 -32.88
C ILE A 95 3.73 -0.30 -31.47
N LEU A 96 3.73 0.95 -31.02
CA LEU A 96 4.23 1.31 -29.70
C LEU A 96 3.43 0.65 -28.57
N SER A 97 2.12 0.45 -28.73
CA SER A 97 1.30 -0.27 -27.76
C SER A 97 1.72 -1.74 -27.63
N HIS A 98 2.16 -2.40 -28.70
CA HIS A 98 2.70 -3.76 -28.62
C HIS A 98 4.07 -3.78 -27.93
N ILE A 99 4.94 -2.82 -28.23
CA ILE A 99 6.30 -2.73 -27.64
C ILE A 99 6.20 -2.43 -26.14
N THR A 100 5.53 -1.35 -25.77
CA THR A 100 5.37 -0.94 -24.36
C THR A 100 4.51 -1.95 -23.60
N GLY A 101 3.44 -2.45 -24.21
CA GLY A 101 2.58 -3.51 -23.67
C GLY A 101 3.34 -4.81 -23.39
N THR A 102 4.36 -5.14 -24.16
CA THR A 102 5.25 -6.28 -23.88
C THR A 102 6.01 -6.08 -22.58
N ILE A 103 6.55 -4.88 -22.33
CA ILE A 103 7.33 -4.58 -21.12
C ILE A 103 6.43 -4.63 -19.88
N ILE A 104 5.21 -4.12 -19.96
CA ILE A 104 4.24 -4.15 -18.84
C ILE A 104 3.26 -5.31 -18.91
N LEU A 105 3.61 -6.39 -19.62
CA LEU A 105 2.86 -7.64 -19.71
C LEU A 105 1.34 -7.43 -19.95
N SER A 106 0.97 -6.53 -20.86
CA SER A 106 -0.43 -6.25 -21.24
C SER A 106 -0.61 -6.21 -22.75
N SER A 107 -1.71 -6.79 -23.22
CA SER A 107 -2.06 -6.78 -24.65
C SER A 107 -2.81 -5.50 -25.02
N PRO A 108 -2.62 -4.93 -26.24
CA PRO A 108 -3.43 -3.81 -26.72
C PRO A 108 -4.94 -4.06 -26.71
N ASN A 109 -5.38 -5.33 -26.66
CA ASN A 109 -6.79 -5.68 -26.44
C ASN A 109 -7.35 -5.13 -25.12
N TRP A 110 -6.50 -4.71 -24.18
CA TRP A 110 -6.88 -4.02 -22.96
C TRP A 110 -7.81 -2.82 -23.20
N ILE A 111 -7.63 -2.12 -24.33
CA ILE A 111 -8.49 -0.99 -24.70
C ILE A 111 -9.97 -1.35 -24.84
N LEU A 112 -10.30 -2.63 -25.07
CA LEU A 112 -11.69 -3.08 -25.20
C LEU A 112 -12.47 -2.90 -23.90
N ASP A 113 -11.85 -3.23 -22.77
CA ASP A 113 -12.48 -2.97 -21.47
C ASP A 113 -12.36 -1.50 -21.11
N HIS A 114 -11.20 -0.89 -21.36
CA HIS A 114 -10.96 0.47 -20.93
C HIS A 114 -11.79 1.51 -21.69
N HIS A 115 -12.13 1.28 -22.96
CA HIS A 115 -13.09 2.12 -23.67
C HIS A 115 -14.49 2.00 -23.05
N ILE A 116 -14.91 0.80 -22.62
CA ILE A 116 -16.16 0.64 -21.88
C ILE A 116 -16.08 1.42 -20.57
N HIS A 117 -14.98 1.37 -19.83
CA HIS A 117 -14.77 2.20 -18.63
C HIS A 117 -15.07 3.69 -18.89
N HIS A 118 -14.46 4.29 -19.92
CA HIS A 118 -14.71 5.69 -20.31
C HIS A 118 -16.17 5.98 -20.67
N LEU A 119 -16.85 5.05 -21.35
CA LEU A 119 -18.24 5.22 -21.78
C LEU A 119 -19.25 5.14 -20.64
N THR A 120 -18.82 4.73 -19.45
CA THR A 120 -19.76 4.16 -18.49
C THR A 120 -19.40 4.42 -17.02
N ASN A 121 -18.25 5.04 -16.74
CA ASN A 121 -17.81 5.40 -15.39
C ASN A 121 -18.91 6.16 -14.62
N GLY A 122 -19.21 5.70 -13.41
CA GLY A 122 -20.26 6.27 -12.56
C GLY A 122 -21.70 6.00 -13.00
N ASN A 123 -21.95 5.19 -14.04
CA ASN A 123 -23.31 4.79 -14.44
C ASN A 123 -23.66 3.40 -13.89
N ILE A 124 -24.41 3.35 -12.80
CA ILE A 124 -24.75 2.09 -12.10
C ILE A 124 -25.71 1.20 -12.91
N GLU A 125 -26.49 1.76 -13.82
CA GLU A 125 -27.53 1.05 -14.60
C GLU A 125 -27.12 0.77 -16.05
N ASN A 126 -25.82 0.86 -16.34
CA ASN A 126 -25.37 0.83 -17.72
C ASN A 126 -25.79 -0.42 -18.50
N LYS A 127 -26.21 -0.21 -19.75
CA LYS A 127 -26.60 -1.28 -20.70
C LYS A 127 -25.49 -2.28 -21.01
N HIS A 128 -24.24 -1.91 -20.74
CA HIS A 128 -23.08 -2.75 -21.02
C HIS A 128 -23.05 -3.96 -20.08
N ASN A 129 -23.71 -3.93 -18.89
CA ASN A 129 -23.65 -4.98 -17.84
C ASN A 129 -22.21 -5.45 -17.58
N PHE A 130 -21.24 -4.57 -17.84
CA PHE A 130 -19.83 -4.81 -17.63
C PHE A 130 -19.47 -4.12 -16.32
N LYS A 131 -19.15 -4.91 -15.30
CA LYS A 131 -18.73 -4.43 -13.97
C LYS A 131 -17.37 -3.69 -14.00
N PHE A 132 -16.87 -3.32 -15.17
CA PHE A 132 -15.50 -2.85 -15.37
C PHE A 132 -15.32 -1.34 -15.22
N ASN A 133 -16.32 -0.63 -14.69
CA ASN A 133 -16.26 0.83 -14.60
C ASN A 133 -15.96 1.31 -13.17
N GLU A 134 -15.95 0.40 -12.19
CA GLU A 134 -15.64 0.72 -10.81
C GLU A 134 -14.94 -0.48 -10.17
N LEU A 135 -13.77 -0.25 -9.57
CA LEU A 135 -13.03 -1.28 -8.82
C LEU A 135 -13.80 -1.72 -7.57
N VAL A 136 -14.74 -0.88 -7.10
CA VAL A 136 -15.74 -1.18 -6.09
C VAL A 136 -17.13 -1.22 -6.75
N TYR A 137 -17.64 -2.41 -7.01
CA TYR A 137 -18.91 -2.62 -7.74
C TYR A 137 -20.01 -3.26 -6.89
N THR A 138 -19.76 -3.47 -5.59
CA THR A 138 -20.71 -4.13 -4.68
C THR A 138 -21.38 -3.08 -3.84
N THR A 139 -22.71 -3.01 -3.92
CA THR A 139 -23.47 -2.11 -3.07
C THR A 139 -23.63 -2.70 -1.67
N LYS A 140 -23.93 -1.86 -0.67
CA LYS A 140 -24.12 -2.31 0.70
C LYS A 140 -25.32 -3.26 0.80
N LYS A 141 -26.44 -2.96 0.14
CA LYS A 141 -27.61 -3.85 0.10
C LYS A 141 -27.27 -5.22 -0.52
N GLN A 142 -26.48 -5.23 -1.59
CA GLN A 142 -25.98 -6.48 -2.19
C GLN A 142 -25.08 -7.25 -1.23
N TYR A 143 -24.11 -6.58 -0.60
CA TYR A 143 -23.23 -7.21 0.38
C TYR A 143 -24.01 -7.79 1.55
N ASP A 144 -25.01 -7.06 2.08
CA ASP A 144 -25.83 -7.51 3.20
C ASP A 144 -26.63 -8.78 2.88
N SER A 145 -27.02 -8.97 1.61
CA SER A 145 -27.70 -10.17 1.10
C SER A 145 -26.78 -11.39 0.91
N PHE A 146 -25.46 -11.22 0.96
CA PHE A 146 -24.52 -12.34 0.82
C PHE A 146 -24.60 -13.29 2.01
N SER A 147 -24.41 -14.58 1.75
CA SER A 147 -24.17 -15.57 2.81
C SER A 147 -22.90 -15.23 3.60
N THR A 148 -22.77 -15.74 4.82
CA THR A 148 -21.61 -15.48 5.69
C THR A 148 -20.28 -15.81 5.01
N ILE A 149 -20.22 -16.91 4.26
CA ILE A 149 -19.04 -17.33 3.51
C ILE A 149 -18.73 -16.33 2.40
N ASN A 150 -19.74 -15.88 1.66
CA ASN A 150 -19.55 -14.92 0.57
C ASN A 150 -19.14 -13.54 1.11
N LYS A 151 -19.66 -13.11 2.27
CA LYS A 151 -19.19 -11.89 2.97
C LYS A 151 -17.71 -11.99 3.33
N TYR A 152 -17.28 -13.13 3.90
CA TYR A 152 -15.88 -13.37 4.25
C TYR A 152 -14.97 -13.36 3.00
N ILE A 153 -15.30 -14.14 1.97
CA ILE A 153 -14.52 -14.19 0.72
C ILE A 153 -14.44 -12.80 0.07
N HIS A 154 -15.56 -12.08 0.00
CA HIS A 154 -15.60 -10.74 -0.56
C HIS A 154 -14.72 -9.77 0.24
N SER A 155 -14.78 -9.80 1.57
CA SER A 155 -13.93 -8.98 2.43
C SER A 155 -12.44 -9.31 2.31
N LEU A 156 -12.09 -10.58 2.14
CA LEU A 156 -10.72 -11.02 1.91
C LEU A 156 -10.19 -10.51 0.57
N ILE A 157 -10.98 -10.65 -0.51
CA ILE A 157 -10.60 -10.19 -1.85
C ILE A 157 -10.36 -8.67 -1.89
N HIS A 158 -11.21 -7.90 -1.20
CA HIS A 158 -11.12 -6.44 -1.15
C HIS A 158 -10.23 -5.92 -0.01
N HIS A 159 -9.63 -6.79 0.80
CA HIS A 159 -8.62 -6.36 1.76
C HIS A 159 -7.43 -5.74 1.00
N PRO A 160 -6.89 -4.57 1.39
CA PRO A 160 -5.91 -3.85 0.57
C PRO A 160 -4.70 -4.68 0.14
N ILE A 161 -4.20 -5.54 1.03
CA ILE A 161 -3.08 -6.45 0.70
C ILE A 161 -3.46 -7.37 -0.46
N MET A 162 -4.63 -8.02 -0.42
CA MET A 162 -5.07 -8.93 -1.47
C MET A 162 -5.42 -8.16 -2.75
N PHE A 163 -6.20 -7.09 -2.61
CA PHE A 163 -6.74 -6.32 -3.72
C PHE A 163 -5.66 -5.61 -4.53
N PHE A 164 -4.68 -4.99 -3.87
CA PHE A 164 -3.64 -4.21 -4.55
C PHE A 164 -2.38 -5.02 -4.88
N ASN A 165 -2.13 -6.18 -4.24
CA ASN A 165 -0.95 -7.01 -4.58
C ASN A 165 -1.33 -8.17 -5.51
N ILE A 166 -2.29 -9.01 -5.11
CA ILE A 166 -2.55 -10.28 -5.80
C ILE A 166 -3.40 -10.07 -7.06
N ILE A 167 -4.44 -9.25 -7.01
CA ILE A 167 -5.34 -9.07 -8.16
C ILE A 167 -4.62 -8.48 -9.39
N PRO A 168 -3.80 -7.40 -9.28
CA PRO A 168 -3.14 -6.83 -10.44
C PRO A 168 -2.17 -7.82 -11.07
N PHE A 169 -1.48 -8.58 -10.21
CA PHE A 169 -0.59 -9.64 -10.63
C PHE A 169 -1.32 -10.71 -11.45
N VAL A 170 -2.38 -11.30 -10.89
CA VAL A 170 -3.17 -12.32 -11.58
C VAL A 170 -3.78 -11.75 -12.86
N TYR A 171 -4.29 -10.52 -12.83
CA TYR A 171 -4.91 -9.89 -13.98
C TYR A 171 -3.93 -9.67 -15.13
N PHE A 172 -2.81 -8.99 -14.89
CA PHE A 172 -1.86 -8.63 -15.96
C PHE A 172 -0.95 -9.79 -16.37
N PHE A 173 -0.50 -10.60 -15.41
CA PHE A 173 0.40 -11.70 -15.75
C PHE A 173 -0.35 -12.91 -16.31
N VAL A 174 -1.47 -13.29 -15.70
CA VAL A 174 -2.17 -14.54 -16.02
C VAL A 174 -3.37 -14.32 -16.95
N LEU A 175 -4.33 -13.48 -16.56
CA LEU A 175 -5.59 -13.35 -17.30
C LEU A 175 -5.41 -12.66 -18.66
N GLN A 176 -4.60 -11.60 -18.71
CA GLN A 176 -4.28 -10.82 -19.92
C GLN A 176 -3.61 -11.62 -21.04
N ARG A 177 -3.22 -12.88 -20.81
CA ARG A 177 -2.68 -13.76 -21.86
C ARG A 177 -3.73 -14.19 -22.88
N GLY A 178 -5.03 -14.21 -22.51
CA GLY A 178 -6.10 -14.64 -23.41
C GLY A 178 -7.53 -14.26 -23.00
N ILE A 179 -7.73 -13.48 -21.93
CA ILE A 179 -9.08 -13.14 -21.42
C ILE A 179 -9.99 -12.49 -22.47
N TYR A 180 -9.45 -11.69 -23.41
CA TYR A 180 -10.27 -11.02 -24.43
C TYR A 180 -10.79 -11.97 -25.51
N ILE A 181 -10.12 -13.09 -25.75
CA ILE A 181 -10.63 -14.16 -26.62
C ILE A 181 -11.88 -14.76 -25.96
N VAL A 182 -11.78 -15.10 -24.67
CA VAL A 182 -12.91 -15.63 -23.89
C VAL A 182 -14.06 -14.63 -23.84
N LYS A 183 -13.78 -13.35 -23.57
CA LYS A 183 -14.78 -12.28 -23.54
C LYS A 183 -15.47 -12.11 -24.90
N LYS A 184 -14.73 -12.14 -26.00
CA LYS A 184 -15.32 -12.05 -27.35
C LYS A 184 -16.22 -13.23 -27.67
N ILE A 185 -15.87 -14.44 -27.25
CA ILE A 185 -16.70 -15.64 -27.43
C ILE A 185 -17.98 -15.52 -26.59
N LYS A 186 -17.87 -15.14 -25.31
CA LYS A 186 -19.00 -15.07 -24.38
C LYS A 186 -19.94 -13.89 -24.63
N TYR A 187 -19.43 -12.74 -25.06
CA TYR A 187 -20.17 -11.48 -25.20
C TYR A 187 -20.08 -10.93 -26.64
N LYS A 188 -20.28 -11.81 -27.64
CA LYS A 188 -20.04 -11.55 -29.07
C LYS A 188 -20.63 -10.23 -29.59
N GLN A 189 -21.83 -9.88 -29.12
CA GLN A 189 -22.57 -8.67 -29.55
C GLN A 189 -22.10 -7.36 -28.90
N LYS A 190 -21.27 -7.42 -27.84
CA LYS A 190 -20.84 -6.23 -27.09
C LYS A 190 -19.43 -5.75 -27.42
N ILE A 191 -18.64 -6.56 -28.14
CA ILE A 191 -17.28 -6.23 -28.56
C ILE A 191 -17.28 -6.09 -30.07
N ASN A 192 -17.06 -4.88 -30.59
CA ASN A 192 -17.13 -4.61 -32.03
C ASN A 192 -15.91 -5.15 -32.80
N SER A 193 -14.74 -5.25 -32.15
CA SER A 193 -13.52 -5.78 -32.78
C SER A 193 -13.68 -7.23 -33.25
N SER A 194 -13.09 -7.54 -34.41
CA SER A 194 -13.13 -8.90 -34.97
C SER A 194 -12.33 -9.88 -34.09
N LEU A 195 -12.77 -11.14 -34.05
CA LEU A 195 -12.06 -12.18 -33.29
C LEU A 195 -10.62 -12.36 -33.80
N PHE A 196 -10.42 -12.26 -35.11
CA PHE A 196 -9.10 -12.35 -35.74
C PHE A 196 -8.13 -11.30 -35.18
N VAL A 197 -8.53 -10.03 -35.11
CA VAL A 197 -7.68 -8.96 -34.57
C VAL A 197 -7.33 -9.21 -33.10
N ILE A 198 -8.32 -9.64 -32.30
CA ILE A 198 -8.11 -9.96 -30.88
C ILE A 198 -7.09 -11.09 -30.72
N VAL A 199 -7.24 -12.17 -31.48
CA VAL A 199 -6.33 -13.32 -31.45
C VAL A 199 -4.93 -12.90 -31.91
N MET A 200 -4.80 -12.17 -33.02
CA MET A 200 -3.50 -11.70 -33.51
C MET A 200 -2.79 -10.80 -32.49
N ASN A 201 -3.52 -9.90 -31.83
CA ASN A 201 -2.96 -9.06 -30.77
C ASN A 201 -2.41 -9.87 -29.59
N HIS A 202 -3.10 -10.94 -29.19
CA HIS A 202 -2.61 -11.82 -28.13
C HIS A 202 -1.42 -12.65 -28.59
N LEU A 203 -1.43 -13.19 -29.81
CA LEU A 203 -0.32 -13.96 -30.35
C LEU A 203 0.95 -13.12 -30.43
N ILE A 204 0.87 -11.91 -30.98
CA ILE A 204 2.01 -10.97 -31.07
C ILE A 204 2.51 -10.63 -29.67
N ASN A 205 1.62 -10.22 -28.75
CA ASN A 205 2.03 -9.83 -27.39
C ASN A 205 2.64 -11.01 -26.61
N ASN A 206 2.05 -12.21 -26.67
CA ASN A 206 2.57 -13.40 -26.00
C ASN A 206 3.92 -13.84 -26.57
N LEU A 207 4.12 -13.75 -27.89
CA LEU A 207 5.41 -14.03 -28.52
C LEU A 207 6.49 -13.04 -28.08
N LEU A 208 6.19 -11.74 -28.09
CA LEU A 208 7.12 -10.71 -27.63
C LEU A 208 7.45 -10.85 -26.15
N ILE A 209 6.48 -11.20 -25.31
CA ILE A 209 6.70 -11.46 -23.87
C ILE A 209 7.55 -12.71 -23.68
N TYR A 210 7.32 -13.76 -24.45
CA TYR A 210 8.18 -14.96 -24.41
C TYR A 210 9.64 -14.59 -24.73
N ILE A 211 9.86 -13.78 -25.78
CA ILE A 211 11.20 -13.28 -26.15
C ILE A 211 11.78 -12.43 -25.02
N LEU A 212 11.01 -11.49 -24.45
CA LEU A 212 11.44 -10.67 -23.32
C LEU A 212 11.87 -11.54 -22.13
N CYS A 213 11.03 -12.51 -21.73
CA CYS A 213 11.35 -13.42 -20.63
C CYS A 213 12.64 -14.21 -20.89
N LYS A 214 12.85 -14.70 -22.13
CA LYS A 214 14.09 -15.37 -22.53
C LYS A 214 15.32 -14.45 -22.40
N LEU A 215 15.21 -13.20 -22.84
CA LEU A 215 16.30 -12.21 -22.71
C LEU A 215 16.59 -11.88 -21.25
N LEU A 216 15.56 -11.69 -20.43
CA LEU A 216 15.71 -11.40 -19.00
C LEU A 216 16.34 -12.56 -18.24
N LEU A 217 16.00 -13.80 -18.60
CA LEU A 217 16.63 -15.02 -18.05
C LEU A 217 18.09 -15.12 -18.47
N TYR A 218 18.39 -14.88 -19.74
CA TYR A 218 19.78 -14.86 -20.24
C TYR A 218 20.65 -13.83 -19.54
N CYS A 219 20.07 -12.67 -19.17
CA CYS A 219 20.76 -11.62 -18.45
C CYS A 219 20.75 -11.77 -16.91
N ASP A 220 20.22 -12.87 -16.35
CA ASP A 220 20.08 -13.11 -14.90
C ASP A 220 19.29 -12.01 -14.14
N ILE A 221 18.37 -11.31 -14.80
CA ILE A 221 17.55 -10.24 -14.18
C ILE A 221 16.06 -10.53 -14.17
N PHE A 222 15.64 -11.71 -14.63
CA PHE A 222 14.23 -12.10 -14.71
C PHE A 222 13.46 -11.86 -13.41
N VAL A 223 13.97 -12.36 -12.27
CA VAL A 223 13.30 -12.23 -10.97
C VAL A 223 13.21 -10.75 -10.54
N LEU A 224 14.29 -9.98 -10.70
CA LEU A 224 14.32 -8.56 -10.30
C LEU A 224 13.37 -7.73 -11.15
N PHE A 225 13.35 -7.97 -12.47
CA PHE A 225 12.40 -7.33 -13.37
C PHE A 225 10.97 -7.70 -13.00
N PHE A 226 10.70 -8.96 -12.69
CA PHE A 226 9.37 -9.41 -12.34
C PHE A 226 8.85 -8.78 -11.03
N ILE A 227 9.71 -8.67 -10.01
CA ILE A 227 9.41 -7.90 -8.78
C ILE A 227 9.12 -6.44 -9.14
N SER A 228 9.93 -5.84 -10.01
CA SER A 228 9.73 -4.45 -10.40
C SER A 228 8.40 -4.23 -11.14
N PHE A 229 8.02 -5.17 -12.01
CA PHE A 229 6.74 -5.20 -12.72
C PHE A 229 5.57 -5.35 -11.74
N HIS A 230 5.68 -6.25 -10.77
CA HIS A 230 4.65 -6.44 -9.74
C HIS A 230 4.38 -5.15 -8.99
N ILE A 231 5.43 -4.48 -8.49
CA ILE A 231 5.31 -3.19 -7.81
C ILE A 231 4.68 -2.14 -8.74
N ALA A 232 5.05 -2.10 -10.02
CA ALA A 232 4.45 -1.18 -10.98
C ALA A 232 2.95 -1.44 -11.19
N ALA A 233 2.54 -2.71 -11.27
CA ALA A 233 1.14 -3.10 -11.38
C ALA A 233 0.34 -2.71 -10.11
N MET A 234 0.94 -2.86 -8.92
CA MET A 234 0.36 -2.38 -7.67
C MET A 234 0.16 -0.86 -7.69
N ILE A 235 1.19 -0.10 -8.07
CA ILE A 235 1.12 1.37 -8.17
C ILE A 235 0.06 1.79 -9.18
N GLY A 236 0.00 1.15 -10.35
CA GLY A 236 -1.03 1.39 -11.35
C GLY A 236 -2.44 1.20 -10.80
N PHE A 237 -2.70 0.06 -10.15
CA PHE A 237 -3.99 -0.19 -9.50
C PHE A 237 -4.31 0.84 -8.41
N LEU A 238 -3.34 1.23 -7.59
CA LEU A 238 -3.53 2.27 -6.56
C LEU A 238 -3.90 3.62 -7.17
N LEU A 239 -3.27 4.02 -8.28
CA LEU A 239 -3.57 5.25 -9.00
C LEU A 239 -5.00 5.24 -9.54
N PHE A 240 -5.35 4.24 -10.35
CA PHE A 240 -6.69 4.19 -10.97
C PHE A 240 -7.81 3.93 -9.97
N PHE A 241 -7.53 3.19 -8.89
CA PHE A 241 -8.46 3.06 -7.77
C PHE A 241 -8.76 4.40 -7.13
N ASN A 242 -7.74 5.16 -6.75
CA ASN A 242 -7.95 6.49 -6.15
C ASN A 242 -8.54 7.51 -7.12
N GLN A 243 -8.33 7.32 -8.41
CA GLN A 243 -8.94 8.15 -9.44
C GLN A 243 -10.45 7.93 -9.59
N HIS A 244 -11.00 6.79 -9.13
CA HIS A 244 -12.41 6.45 -9.31
C HIS A 244 -13.16 6.07 -8.03
N THR A 245 -12.45 5.77 -6.94
CA THR A 245 -13.02 5.33 -5.66
C THR A 245 -12.63 6.32 -4.56
N PHE A 246 -13.45 7.36 -4.41
CA PHE A 246 -13.29 8.44 -3.44
C PHE A 246 -14.66 9.05 -3.10
N ASN A 247 -14.71 9.86 -2.04
CA ASN A 247 -15.93 10.56 -1.62
C ASN A 247 -15.78 12.08 -1.79
N THR A 248 -16.82 12.84 -2.15
CA THR A 248 -18.16 12.40 -2.59
C THR A 248 -18.09 11.75 -3.98
N PRO A 249 -18.69 10.57 -4.19
CA PRO A 249 -18.58 9.84 -5.45
C PRO A 249 -19.56 10.37 -6.51
N TYR A 250 -19.26 10.11 -7.78
CA TYR A 250 -20.22 10.25 -8.88
C TYR A 250 -20.74 8.87 -9.27
N VAL A 251 -21.88 8.49 -8.68
CA VAL A 251 -22.59 7.25 -8.98
C VAL A 251 -24.04 7.63 -9.25
N VAL A 252 -24.47 7.49 -10.50
CA VAL A 252 -25.75 8.00 -11.00
C VAL A 252 -26.44 6.99 -11.93
N ASN A 253 -27.74 7.20 -12.16
CA ASN A 253 -28.56 6.36 -13.05
C ASN A 253 -28.41 6.77 -14.52
N ASN A 254 -29.00 6.00 -15.44
CA ASN A 254 -28.89 6.28 -16.88
C ASN A 254 -29.45 7.65 -17.30
N GLU A 255 -30.50 8.14 -16.63
CA GLU A 255 -31.19 9.38 -16.99
C GLU A 255 -30.37 10.64 -16.68
N THR A 256 -29.60 10.59 -15.59
CA THR A 256 -28.79 11.72 -15.11
C THR A 256 -27.32 11.65 -15.56
N TRP A 257 -26.88 10.48 -16.02
CA TRP A 257 -25.51 10.28 -16.47
C TRP A 257 -25.16 11.13 -17.68
N LYS A 258 -24.04 11.84 -17.60
CA LYS A 258 -23.46 12.61 -18.72
C LYS A 258 -21.96 12.33 -18.79
N LEU A 259 -21.46 12.05 -19.98
CA LEU A 259 -20.03 11.76 -20.23
C LEU A 259 -19.08 12.83 -19.66
N LYS A 260 -19.46 14.11 -19.76
CA LYS A 260 -18.64 15.20 -19.23
C LYS A 260 -18.61 15.22 -17.71
N ASP A 261 -19.74 14.94 -17.07
CA ASP A 261 -19.86 14.90 -15.61
C ASP A 261 -19.16 13.65 -15.04
N SER A 262 -19.19 12.52 -15.75
CA SER A 262 -18.43 11.32 -15.36
C SER A 262 -16.91 11.55 -15.34
N GLY A 263 -16.41 12.43 -16.22
CA GLY A 263 -15.03 12.88 -16.17
C GLY A 263 -14.74 13.90 -15.07
N LEU A 264 -15.57 14.94 -14.94
CA LEU A 264 -15.33 16.04 -13.99
C LEU A 264 -15.58 15.66 -12.53
N LEU A 265 -16.65 14.93 -12.26
CA LEU A 265 -17.10 14.55 -10.92
C LEU A 265 -16.77 13.10 -10.59
N GLY A 266 -16.73 12.22 -11.59
CA GLY A 266 -16.40 10.80 -11.43
C GLY A 266 -14.92 10.44 -11.53
N SER A 267 -14.05 11.44 -11.66
CA SER A 267 -12.61 11.26 -11.59
C SER A 267 -11.96 12.27 -10.64
N SER A 268 -10.99 11.81 -9.85
CA SER A 268 -10.22 12.70 -8.96
C SER A 268 -8.92 13.20 -9.61
N LEU A 269 -8.42 14.32 -9.10
CA LEU A 269 -7.07 14.84 -9.33
C LEU A 269 -6.17 14.41 -8.16
N ILE A 270 -5.21 13.51 -8.40
CA ILE A 270 -4.25 13.11 -7.36
C ILE A 270 -3.11 14.14 -7.29
N GLN A 271 -2.81 14.64 -6.10
CA GLN A 271 -1.70 15.57 -5.87
C GLN A 271 -0.37 14.83 -5.76
N ILE A 272 0.18 14.45 -6.92
CA ILE A 272 1.46 13.73 -7.03
C ILE A 272 2.64 14.68 -6.74
N PRO A 273 3.60 14.30 -5.87
CA PRO A 273 4.84 15.05 -5.66
C PRO A 273 5.62 15.28 -6.96
N TYR A 274 6.27 16.44 -7.09
CA TYR A 274 6.94 16.86 -8.32
C TYR A 274 7.91 15.81 -8.90
N LEU A 275 8.72 15.17 -8.05
CA LEU A 275 9.69 14.14 -8.48
C LEU A 275 9.02 12.90 -9.10
N LEU A 276 7.76 12.62 -8.74
CA LEU A 276 7.01 11.46 -9.24
C LEU A 276 6.21 11.77 -10.50
N LYS A 277 5.98 13.05 -10.82
CA LYS A 277 5.20 13.46 -12.00
C LYS A 277 5.81 13.01 -13.32
N TYR A 278 7.14 12.85 -13.37
CA TYR A 278 7.76 12.22 -14.53
C TYR A 278 7.19 10.82 -14.77
N PHE A 279 7.07 10.00 -13.73
CA PHE A 279 6.62 8.62 -13.88
C PHE A 279 5.11 8.50 -14.12
N THR A 280 4.31 9.42 -13.57
CA THR A 280 2.85 9.44 -13.79
C THR A 280 2.43 10.11 -15.10
N MET A 281 3.35 10.78 -15.81
CA MET A 281 3.10 11.37 -17.15
C MET A 281 1.76 12.12 -17.25
N GLY A 282 1.39 12.89 -16.23
CA GLY A 282 0.16 13.68 -16.22
C GLY A 282 -1.14 12.87 -16.02
N ILE A 283 -1.11 11.54 -15.88
CA ILE A 283 -2.33 10.75 -15.65
C ILE A 283 -3.05 11.16 -14.36
N GLU A 284 -2.35 11.80 -13.43
CA GLU A 284 -2.95 12.34 -12.20
C GLU A 284 -4.06 13.35 -12.46
N TYR A 285 -4.06 14.03 -13.62
CA TYR A 285 -5.16 14.90 -14.09
C TYR A 285 -6.25 14.08 -14.79
N HIS A 286 -6.73 13.04 -14.10
CA HIS A 286 -7.56 12.00 -14.70
C HIS A 286 -8.92 12.50 -15.16
N HIS A 287 -9.44 13.56 -14.52
CA HIS A 287 -10.66 14.24 -14.94
C HIS A 287 -10.58 14.79 -16.37
N ILE A 288 -9.42 15.32 -16.78
CA ILE A 288 -9.20 15.78 -18.16
C ILE A 288 -9.12 14.59 -19.11
N HIS A 289 -8.44 13.53 -18.67
CA HIS A 289 -8.31 12.30 -19.45
C HIS A 289 -9.67 11.65 -19.75
N HIS A 290 -10.59 11.60 -18.78
CA HIS A 290 -11.96 11.08 -18.99
C HIS A 290 -12.82 11.98 -19.87
N ILE A 291 -12.67 13.31 -19.78
CA ILE A 291 -13.35 14.23 -20.68
C ILE A 291 -12.89 14.00 -22.13
N ASN A 292 -11.58 13.82 -22.34
CA ASN A 292 -11.03 13.56 -23.66
C ASN A 292 -9.72 12.77 -23.63
N ALA A 293 -9.85 11.44 -23.77
CA ALA A 293 -8.71 10.51 -23.77
C ALA A 293 -7.78 10.68 -25.00
N LYS A 294 -8.16 11.49 -26.00
CA LYS A 294 -7.31 11.83 -27.16
C LYS A 294 -6.26 12.89 -26.85
N ILE A 295 -6.26 13.47 -25.65
CA ILE A 295 -5.17 14.34 -25.18
C ILE A 295 -4.11 13.47 -24.49
N PRO A 296 -2.84 13.46 -24.97
CA PRO A 296 -1.79 12.67 -24.35
C PRO A 296 -1.42 13.19 -22.96
N GLY A 297 -1.02 12.27 -22.08
CA GLY A 297 -0.66 12.50 -20.69
C GLY A 297 0.36 13.63 -20.51
N TYR A 298 1.39 13.67 -21.36
CA TYR A 298 2.45 14.69 -21.32
C TYR A 298 1.95 16.13 -21.57
N ASN A 299 0.69 16.32 -21.99
CA ASN A 299 0.05 17.62 -22.16
C ASN A 299 -1.05 17.92 -21.12
N LEU A 300 -1.48 16.96 -20.30
CA LEU A 300 -2.62 17.12 -19.38
C LEU A 300 -2.36 18.19 -18.32
N GLN A 301 -1.15 18.27 -17.77
CA GLN A 301 -0.81 19.32 -16.80
C GLN A 301 -0.96 20.73 -17.39
N LYS A 302 -0.43 20.96 -18.59
CA LYS A 302 -0.51 22.28 -19.26
C LYS A 302 -1.96 22.65 -19.59
N TYR A 303 -2.77 21.66 -19.98
CA TYR A 303 -4.21 21.85 -20.15
C TYR A 303 -4.85 22.28 -18.84
N HIS A 304 -4.55 21.58 -17.74
CA HIS A 304 -5.10 21.90 -16.42
C HIS A 304 -4.79 23.34 -16.01
N GLU A 305 -3.52 23.74 -16.11
CA GLU A 305 -3.03 25.07 -15.74
C GLU A 305 -3.69 26.20 -16.57
N GLU A 306 -3.89 25.98 -17.87
CA GLU A 306 -4.57 26.96 -18.71
C GLU A 306 -6.07 27.10 -18.36
N VAL A 307 -6.74 25.98 -18.08
CA VAL A 307 -8.16 26.04 -17.70
C VAL A 307 -8.36 26.72 -16.35
N ILE A 308 -7.58 26.39 -15.32
CA ILE A 308 -7.75 27.01 -13.99
C ILE A 308 -7.44 28.51 -13.98
N SER A 309 -6.64 29.00 -14.94
CA SER A 309 -6.33 30.42 -15.11
C SER A 309 -7.42 31.21 -15.86
N THR A 310 -8.30 30.53 -16.59
CA THR A 310 -9.30 31.16 -17.48
C THR A 310 -10.75 30.81 -17.15
N SER A 311 -11.00 29.72 -16.41
CA SER A 311 -12.32 29.16 -16.14
C SER A 311 -12.41 28.51 -14.76
N SER A 312 -13.63 28.44 -14.22
CA SER A 312 -13.98 27.79 -12.95
C SER A 312 -14.44 26.32 -13.12
N ILE A 313 -14.43 25.77 -14.34
CA ILE A 313 -14.95 24.42 -14.62
C ILE A 313 -14.30 23.30 -13.79
N PHE A 314 -13.06 23.50 -13.30
CA PHE A 314 -12.35 22.53 -12.45
C PHE A 314 -12.45 22.82 -10.94
N ASP A 315 -13.24 23.81 -10.51
CA ASP A 315 -13.34 24.17 -9.09
C ASP A 315 -13.99 23.04 -8.25
N ASN A 316 -14.87 22.24 -8.86
CA ASN A 316 -15.56 21.12 -8.20
C ASN A 316 -14.86 19.76 -8.39
N VAL A 317 -13.70 19.70 -9.07
CA VAL A 317 -12.95 18.45 -9.21
C VAL A 317 -12.36 18.06 -7.86
N VAL A 318 -12.63 16.83 -7.41
CA VAL A 318 -12.09 16.33 -6.14
C VAL A 318 -10.58 16.18 -6.24
N LYS A 319 -9.86 16.79 -5.29
CA LYS A 319 -8.40 16.73 -5.19
C LYS A 319 -8.02 15.80 -4.05
N LEU A 320 -7.19 14.81 -4.31
CA LEU A 320 -6.74 13.86 -3.30
C LEU A 320 -5.28 14.12 -2.94
N GLU A 321 -5.02 14.32 -1.66
CA GLU A 321 -3.66 14.25 -1.12
C GLU A 321 -3.26 12.78 -0.95
N MET A 322 -1.95 12.52 -0.79
CA MET A 322 -1.44 11.15 -0.56
C MET A 322 -2.07 10.50 0.69
N LYS A 323 -2.45 11.29 1.70
CA LYS A 323 -3.17 10.80 2.89
C LYS A 323 -4.57 10.31 2.54
N ASP A 324 -5.28 11.02 1.68
CA ASP A 324 -6.61 10.62 1.22
C ASP A 324 -6.49 9.34 0.39
N CYS A 325 -5.47 9.24 -0.46
CA CYS A 325 -5.20 8.03 -1.22
C CYS A 325 -4.98 6.80 -0.34
N TYR A 326 -4.30 6.96 0.80
CA TYR A 326 -4.12 5.90 1.79
C TYR A 326 -5.43 5.52 2.49
N ASN A 327 -6.26 6.50 2.86
CA ASN A 327 -7.54 6.25 3.53
C ASN A 327 -8.52 5.53 2.59
N ASN A 328 -8.51 5.88 1.30
CA ASN A 328 -9.41 5.32 0.31
C ASN A 328 -9.15 3.82 0.06
N LEU A 329 -7.94 3.29 0.35
CA LEU A 329 -7.60 1.88 0.13
C LEU A 329 -8.57 0.90 0.81
N TRP A 330 -9.22 1.35 1.89
CA TRP A 330 -10.15 0.56 2.69
C TRP A 330 -11.60 0.64 2.19
N LEU A 331 -11.89 1.51 1.22
CA LEU A 331 -13.20 1.63 0.61
C LEU A 331 -13.47 0.37 -0.23
N ALA A 332 -14.58 -0.30 0.07
CA ALA A 332 -14.87 -1.61 -0.52
C ALA A 332 -16.33 -1.81 -0.92
N LEU A 333 -17.24 -0.94 -0.46
CA LEU A 333 -18.67 -1.01 -0.75
C LEU A 333 -19.21 0.39 -1.08
N TYR A 334 -20.27 0.47 -1.86
CA TYR A 334 -21.06 1.69 -2.06
C TYR A 334 -22.34 1.64 -1.20
N ASP A 335 -22.51 2.59 -0.27
CA ASP A 335 -23.72 2.74 0.55
C ASP A 335 -24.73 3.62 -0.21
N GLU A 336 -25.74 2.99 -0.79
CA GLU A 336 -26.75 3.67 -1.63
C GLU A 336 -27.57 4.69 -0.85
N ASP A 337 -27.79 4.45 0.45
CA ASP A 337 -28.62 5.34 1.28
C ASP A 337 -27.84 6.60 1.68
N LYS A 338 -26.51 6.50 1.78
CA LYS A 338 -25.61 7.62 2.13
C LYS A 338 -24.90 8.25 0.92
N ASN A 339 -25.09 7.70 -0.28
CA ASN A 339 -24.40 8.08 -1.52
C ASN A 339 -22.87 8.22 -1.33
N LYS A 340 -22.24 7.21 -0.73
CA LYS A 340 -20.79 7.23 -0.45
C LYS A 340 -20.18 5.84 -0.48
N TYR A 341 -18.91 5.76 -0.85
CA TYR A 341 -18.12 4.57 -0.60
C TYR A 341 -17.83 4.44 0.89
N ILE A 342 -17.90 3.21 1.40
CA ILE A 342 -17.67 2.83 2.80
C ILE A 342 -16.69 1.66 2.90
N THR A 343 -16.11 1.49 4.09
CA THR A 343 -15.33 0.31 4.46
C THR A 343 -16.27 -0.81 4.94
N PHE A 344 -15.75 -2.03 5.13
CA PHE A 344 -16.54 -3.13 5.71
C PHE A 344 -16.93 -2.87 7.18
N ASP A 345 -16.10 -2.15 7.92
CA ASP A 345 -16.37 -1.78 9.31
C ASP A 345 -17.24 -0.50 9.36
N ASN A 346 -18.55 -0.69 9.45
CA ASN A 346 -19.55 0.40 9.52
C ASN A 346 -19.56 1.16 10.87
N ASN A 347 -18.52 1.04 11.70
CA ASN A 347 -18.39 1.85 12.92
C ASN A 347 -17.71 3.17 12.57
N SER A 348 -18.54 4.22 12.49
CA SER A 348 -18.27 5.65 12.70
C SER A 348 -16.93 6.24 12.24
N SER A 349 -16.93 7.54 11.96
CA SER A 349 -15.74 8.38 12.04
C SER A 349 -14.69 7.83 13.01
N ILE A 350 -13.43 7.81 12.58
CA ILE A 350 -12.26 7.57 13.43
C ILE A 350 -12.22 8.74 14.44
N ASP A 351 -13.12 8.72 15.40
CA ASP A 351 -13.19 9.63 16.54
C ASP A 351 -12.57 8.88 17.72
N ASP A 352 -11.32 9.23 18.00
CA ASP A 352 -10.52 9.19 19.25
C ASP A 352 -10.67 8.04 20.28
N VAL A 353 -11.52 7.02 20.11
CA VAL A 353 -11.84 6.05 21.17
C VAL A 353 -11.03 4.75 21.09
N ASP A 354 -10.36 4.38 19.99
CA ASP A 354 -9.79 3.02 19.90
C ASP A 354 -8.30 2.89 19.62
N ILE A 355 -7.49 3.95 19.80
CA ILE A 355 -6.03 3.84 19.61
C ILE A 355 -5.41 2.86 20.62
N GLN A 356 -5.87 2.85 21.88
CA GLN A 356 -5.33 1.94 22.90
C GLN A 356 -5.76 0.48 22.70
N ASN A 357 -7.02 0.22 22.31
CA ASN A 357 -7.46 -1.16 22.08
C ASN A 357 -6.90 -1.71 20.76
N GLN A 358 -6.77 -0.88 19.72
CA GLN A 358 -6.07 -1.27 18.50
C GLN A 358 -4.59 -1.53 18.77
N HIS A 359 -3.94 -0.73 19.62
CA HIS A 359 -2.57 -0.98 20.06
C HIS A 359 -2.45 -2.30 20.85
N MET A 360 -3.39 -2.61 21.75
CA MET A 360 -3.41 -3.87 22.48
C MET A 360 -3.67 -5.08 21.57
N LYS A 361 -4.57 -4.97 20.60
CA LYS A 361 -4.79 -6.02 19.57
C LYS A 361 -3.54 -6.26 18.73
N ASN A 362 -2.89 -5.19 18.26
CA ASN A 362 -1.66 -5.29 17.48
C ASN A 362 -0.52 -5.94 18.29
N ARG A 363 -0.41 -5.62 19.60
CA ARG A 363 0.52 -6.30 20.51
C ARG A 363 0.20 -7.79 20.66
N CYS A 364 -1.07 -8.15 20.77
CA CYS A 364 -1.49 -9.55 20.86
C CYS A 364 -1.14 -10.33 19.58
N TYR A 365 -1.47 -9.79 18.39
CA TYR A 365 -1.08 -10.40 17.12
C TYR A 365 0.44 -10.58 16.99
N PHE A 366 1.21 -9.60 17.44
CA PHE A 366 2.67 -9.65 17.44
C PHE A 366 3.21 -10.73 18.39
N LEU A 367 2.68 -10.82 19.62
CA LEU A 367 3.07 -11.87 20.58
C LEU A 367 2.74 -13.26 20.04
N THR A 368 1.56 -13.45 19.43
CA THR A 368 1.19 -14.72 18.76
C THR A 368 2.16 -15.05 17.62
N GLY A 369 2.56 -14.04 16.82
CA GLY A 369 3.56 -14.21 15.76
C GLY A 369 4.91 -14.66 16.30
N ILE A 370 5.41 -14.04 17.37
CA ILE A 370 6.68 -14.43 18.01
C ILE A 370 6.59 -15.84 18.61
N CYS A 371 5.51 -16.16 19.32
CA CYS A 371 5.31 -17.49 19.89
C CYS A 371 5.25 -18.55 18.78
N GLY A 372 4.55 -18.26 17.68
CA GLY A 372 4.48 -19.12 16.50
C GLY A 372 5.83 -19.31 15.81
N MET A 373 6.62 -18.24 15.65
CA MET A 373 7.98 -18.33 15.10
C MET A 373 8.91 -19.11 16.02
N SER A 374 8.77 -18.96 17.34
CA SER A 374 9.56 -19.70 18.33
C SER A 374 9.23 -21.19 18.30
N LEU A 375 7.94 -21.54 18.18
CA LEU A 375 7.45 -22.92 17.99
C LEU A 375 7.91 -23.50 16.64
N TYR A 376 7.89 -22.72 15.57
CA TYR A 376 8.35 -23.15 14.24
C TYR A 376 9.86 -23.37 14.20
N SER A 377 10.64 -22.48 14.81
CA SER A 377 12.08 -22.67 14.99
C SER A 377 12.38 -23.91 15.83
N TRP A 378 11.60 -24.18 16.88
CA TRP A 378 11.71 -25.41 17.66
C TRP A 378 11.38 -26.67 16.83
N TYR A 379 10.27 -26.65 16.09
CA TYR A 379 9.85 -27.76 15.23
C TYR A 379 10.91 -28.10 14.18
N ASN A 380 11.45 -27.09 13.49
CA ASN A 380 12.54 -27.30 12.52
C ASN A 380 13.82 -27.81 13.18
N TYR A 381 14.18 -27.30 14.37
CA TYR A 381 15.38 -27.77 15.06
C TYR A 381 15.25 -29.22 15.53
N SER A 382 14.06 -29.63 15.98
CA SER A 382 13.76 -31.00 16.43
C SER A 382 13.72 -32.04 15.30
N LEU A 383 13.52 -31.61 14.05
CA LEU A 383 13.42 -32.49 12.87
C LEU A 383 14.77 -32.85 12.26
N PHE A 384 15.81 -32.04 12.48
CA PHE A 384 17.08 -32.15 11.76
C PHE A 384 18.30 -32.44 12.63
N ASP A 385 18.20 -32.38 13.96
CA ASP A 385 19.24 -32.80 14.91
C ASP A 385 18.69 -33.87 15.88
N PRO A 386 19.45 -34.94 16.22
CA PRO A 386 19.01 -35.92 17.22
C PRO A 386 18.87 -35.25 18.58
N ILE A 387 17.64 -35.25 19.12
CA ILE A 387 17.30 -34.66 20.40
C ILE A 387 18.07 -35.41 21.50
N ASN A 388 19.12 -34.80 22.04
CA ASN A 388 19.85 -35.33 23.18
C ASN A 388 18.91 -35.34 24.42
N SER A 389 18.90 -36.41 25.22
CA SER A 389 17.93 -36.62 26.31
C SER A 389 17.97 -35.55 27.41
N ASP A 390 19.04 -34.75 27.47
CA ASP A 390 19.17 -33.61 28.40
C ASP A 390 18.35 -32.37 27.97
N TYR A 391 17.84 -32.35 26.73
CA TYR A 391 17.04 -31.24 26.19
C TYR A 391 15.55 -31.29 26.55
N CYS A 392 15.06 -32.43 27.04
CA CYS A 392 13.72 -32.56 27.63
C CYS A 392 13.75 -32.24 29.13
N SER A 393 14.58 -31.27 29.54
CA SER A 393 14.55 -30.78 30.91
C SER A 393 13.20 -30.14 31.23
N GLN A 394 12.79 -30.22 32.50
CA GLN A 394 11.55 -29.61 33.01
C GLN A 394 11.37 -28.15 32.53
N TYR A 395 12.48 -27.45 32.33
CA TYR A 395 12.57 -26.10 31.76
C TYR A 395 11.89 -25.97 30.39
N TYR A 396 12.17 -26.85 29.44
CA TYR A 396 11.63 -26.76 28.06
C TYR A 396 10.15 -27.13 27.98
N VAL A 397 9.72 -28.16 28.73
CA VAL A 397 8.31 -28.55 28.84
C VAL A 397 7.48 -27.42 29.45
N ASN A 398 8.02 -26.72 30.46
CA ASN A 398 7.35 -25.60 31.11
C ASN A 398 7.30 -24.34 30.23
N CYS A 399 8.33 -24.07 29.41
CA CYS A 399 8.29 -23.00 28.39
C CYS A 399 7.24 -23.27 27.30
N LEU A 400 7.05 -24.53 26.93
CA LEU A 400 6.04 -24.96 25.95
C LEU A 400 4.62 -24.81 26.53
N LEU A 401 4.42 -25.21 27.78
CA LEU A 401 3.15 -25.00 28.50
C LEU A 401 2.84 -23.51 28.68
N CYS A 402 3.83 -22.67 29.00
CA CYS A 402 3.65 -21.22 29.10
C CYS A 402 3.27 -20.60 27.74
N ASN A 403 3.92 -21.00 26.64
CA ASN A 403 3.57 -20.53 25.30
C ASN A 403 2.17 -21.01 24.88
N PHE A 404 1.80 -22.24 25.22
CA PHE A 404 0.47 -22.78 24.93
C PHE A 404 -0.63 -22.01 25.67
N TYR A 405 -0.43 -21.72 26.97
CA TYR A 405 -1.37 -20.93 27.77
C TYR A 405 -1.46 -19.47 27.29
N LEU A 406 -0.33 -18.82 26.98
CA LEU A 406 -0.31 -17.47 26.42
C LEU A 406 -1.04 -17.40 25.06
N CYS A 407 -0.87 -18.40 24.19
CA CYS A 407 -1.58 -18.49 22.93
C CYS A 407 -3.09 -18.75 23.11
N TRP A 408 -3.49 -19.60 24.07
CA TRP A 408 -4.89 -19.90 24.37
C TRP A 408 -5.66 -18.69 24.89
N ASP A 409 -5.05 -17.92 25.79
CA ASP A 409 -5.69 -16.72 26.34
C ASP A 409 -5.71 -15.57 25.32
N THR A 410 -4.67 -15.47 24.48
CA THR A 410 -4.66 -14.53 23.35
C THR A 410 -5.75 -14.87 22.33
N TYR A 411 -6.01 -16.15 22.09
CA TYR A 411 -7.14 -16.62 21.29
C TYR A 411 -8.49 -16.20 21.91
N GLN A 412 -8.69 -16.41 23.21
CA GLN A 412 -9.95 -16.00 23.87
C GLN A 412 -10.14 -14.47 23.90
N MET A 413 -9.05 -13.69 23.98
CA MET A 413 -9.09 -12.22 23.87
C MET A 413 -9.44 -11.72 22.47
N ILE A 414 -8.97 -12.40 21.42
CA ILE A 414 -9.24 -12.04 20.01
C ILE A 414 -10.67 -12.43 19.61
N PHE A 415 -11.18 -13.56 20.11
CA PHE A 415 -12.41 -14.16 19.58
C PHE A 415 -13.65 -14.07 20.51
N SER A 416 -13.54 -13.69 21.79
CA SER A 416 -14.73 -13.51 22.64
C SER A 416 -15.34 -12.10 22.47
N LYS A 417 -16.52 -12.04 21.84
CA LYS A 417 -17.18 -10.76 21.48
C LYS A 417 -17.74 -9.95 22.66
N ASN A 418 -17.87 -10.50 23.88
CA ASN A 418 -18.65 -9.87 24.97
C ASN A 418 -18.11 -10.02 26.42
N LYS A 419 -16.86 -10.46 26.66
CA LYS A 419 -16.38 -10.74 28.05
C LYS A 419 -15.07 -10.03 28.47
N MET A 420 -14.72 -8.90 27.85
CA MET A 420 -13.49 -8.17 28.22
C MET A 420 -13.48 -7.51 29.61
N ILE A 421 -14.63 -7.38 30.29
CA ILE A 421 -14.74 -6.64 31.56
C ILE A 421 -14.39 -7.50 32.79
N LEU A 422 -14.62 -8.82 32.77
CA LEU A 422 -14.44 -9.67 33.95
C LEU A 422 -13.02 -10.24 34.13
N PHE A 423 -12.18 -10.24 33.10
CA PHE A 423 -10.91 -10.98 33.12
C PHE A 423 -9.70 -10.24 33.72
N ARG A 424 -9.88 -9.03 34.27
CA ARG A 424 -8.77 -8.07 34.42
C ARG A 424 -8.19 -7.84 35.82
N LYS A 425 -8.65 -8.46 36.91
CA LYS A 425 -8.24 -8.03 38.25
C LYS A 425 -7.40 -9.03 39.06
N ASP A 426 -7.86 -10.27 39.22
CA ASP A 426 -7.20 -11.16 40.20
C ASP A 426 -6.32 -12.23 39.56
N LEU A 427 -6.63 -12.64 38.31
CA LEU A 427 -5.98 -13.77 37.66
C LEU A 427 -4.58 -13.43 37.10
N VAL A 428 -4.40 -12.25 36.50
CA VAL A 428 -3.10 -11.83 35.93
C VAL A 428 -2.05 -11.64 37.03
N ILE A 429 -2.43 -11.02 38.15
CA ILE A 429 -1.54 -10.83 39.30
C ILE A 429 -1.17 -12.19 39.92
N HIS A 430 -2.15 -13.09 40.09
CA HIS A 430 -1.90 -14.41 40.64
C HIS A 430 -1.01 -15.27 39.71
N HIS A 431 -1.20 -15.19 38.40
CA HIS A 431 -0.42 -15.94 37.41
C HIS A 431 0.98 -15.38 37.20
N THR A 432 1.18 -14.07 37.24
CA THR A 432 2.51 -13.46 37.21
C THR A 432 3.29 -13.80 38.47
N LEU A 433 2.68 -13.77 39.66
CA LEU A 433 3.32 -14.18 40.91
C LEU A 433 3.66 -15.67 40.92
N SER A 434 2.76 -16.55 40.45
CA SER A 434 3.01 -17.99 40.36
C SER A 434 4.09 -18.34 39.33
N LEU A 435 4.09 -17.66 38.17
CA LEU A 435 5.12 -17.77 37.13
C LEU A 435 6.48 -17.27 37.65
N CYS A 436 6.50 -16.15 38.38
CA CYS A 436 7.71 -15.59 39.00
C CYS A 436 8.26 -16.43 40.15
N ALA A 437 7.42 -17.03 40.99
CA ALA A 437 7.84 -17.93 42.07
C ALA A 437 8.46 -19.21 41.50
N SER A 438 7.86 -19.76 40.44
CA SER A 438 8.35 -20.96 39.74
C SER A 438 9.70 -20.71 39.05
N VAL A 439 9.88 -19.54 38.44
CA VAL A 439 11.12 -19.17 37.73
C VAL A 439 12.23 -18.73 38.70
N SER A 440 11.90 -18.07 39.82
CA SER A 440 12.86 -17.64 40.85
C SER A 440 13.47 -18.80 41.64
N LEU A 441 12.74 -19.90 41.83
CA LEU A 441 13.25 -21.12 42.47
C LEU A 441 14.25 -21.89 41.57
N MET A 442 14.28 -21.59 40.26
CA MET A 442 14.96 -22.42 39.26
C MET A 442 16.28 -21.84 38.73
N ASN A 443 16.59 -20.54 38.90
CA ASN A 443 17.78 -19.95 38.29
C ASN A 443 18.42 -18.88 39.18
N TYR A 444 19.67 -19.11 39.61
CA TYR A 444 20.59 -18.10 40.18
C TYR A 444 20.92 -16.96 39.17
N ALA A 445 19.91 -16.29 38.61
CA ALA A 445 20.05 -15.21 37.63
C ALA A 445 19.19 -14.00 38.04
N PRO A 446 19.66 -13.18 39.00
CA PRO A 446 18.89 -12.06 39.56
C PRO A 446 18.59 -10.94 38.55
N LEU A 447 19.37 -10.83 37.47
CA LEU A 447 19.34 -9.67 36.58
C LEU A 447 18.15 -9.66 35.61
N TYR A 448 17.78 -10.78 35.00
CA TYR A 448 16.62 -10.80 34.08
C TYR A 448 15.29 -10.62 34.82
N LEU A 449 15.22 -11.12 36.06
CA LEU A 449 14.09 -10.90 36.96
C LEU A 449 13.89 -9.40 37.24
N SER A 450 14.96 -8.64 37.50
CA SER A 450 14.84 -7.22 37.80
C SER A 450 14.29 -6.40 36.62
N HIS A 451 14.58 -6.79 35.37
CA HIS A 451 14.07 -6.12 34.17
C HIS A 451 12.54 -6.27 34.01
N ILE A 452 12.03 -7.47 34.26
CA ILE A 452 10.58 -7.76 34.17
C ILE A 452 9.85 -7.10 35.33
N PHE A 453 10.38 -7.18 36.55
CA PHE A 453 9.82 -6.49 37.72
C PHE A 453 9.75 -4.98 37.51
N ILE A 454 10.77 -4.37 36.90
CA ILE A 454 10.78 -2.93 36.60
C ILE A 454 9.73 -2.58 35.53
N MET A 455 9.60 -3.38 34.47
CA MET A 455 8.63 -3.12 33.40
C MET A 455 7.18 -3.28 33.86
N GLU A 456 6.90 -4.30 34.68
CA GLU A 456 5.58 -4.50 35.30
C GLU A 456 5.26 -3.40 36.33
N SER A 457 6.26 -2.98 37.12
CA SER A 457 6.11 -1.85 38.05
C SER A 457 5.80 -0.54 37.31
N ILE A 458 6.42 -0.32 36.15
CA ILE A 458 6.15 0.83 35.27
C ILE A 458 4.74 0.75 34.69
N SER A 459 4.30 -0.43 34.26
CA SER A 459 2.94 -0.66 33.75
C SER A 459 1.88 -0.41 34.83
N LEU A 460 2.12 -0.90 36.04
CA LEU A 460 1.24 -0.70 37.20
C LEU A 460 1.16 0.77 37.61
N MET A 461 2.29 1.47 37.71
CA MET A 461 2.31 2.89 38.03
C MET A 461 1.69 3.76 36.93
N ASN A 462 1.82 3.35 35.66
CA ASN A 462 1.11 4.00 34.56
C ASN A 462 -0.42 3.90 34.69
N HIS A 463 -0.93 2.82 35.28
CA HIS A 463 -2.36 2.65 35.56
C HIS A 463 -2.79 3.44 36.80
N ILE A 464 -2.03 3.38 37.89
CA ILE A 464 -2.34 4.09 39.15
C ILE A 464 -2.35 5.61 38.92
N LEU A 465 -1.44 6.12 38.10
CA LEU A 465 -1.31 7.55 37.82
C LEU A 465 -2.08 8.01 36.58
N LYS A 466 -2.95 7.18 35.99
CA LYS A 466 -3.68 7.48 34.74
C LYS A 466 -4.49 8.79 34.84
N ASP A 467 -5.04 9.07 36.02
CA ASP A 467 -5.89 10.24 36.29
C ASP A 467 -5.06 11.45 36.78
N LYS A 468 -3.73 11.27 37.01
CA LYS A 468 -2.79 12.32 37.44
C LYS A 468 -1.74 12.57 36.37
N GLN A 469 -2.15 13.20 35.26
CA GLN A 469 -1.33 13.34 34.05
C GLN A 469 0.05 13.98 34.26
N LEU A 470 0.19 14.98 35.14
CA LEU A 470 1.49 15.63 35.39
C LEU A 470 2.46 14.69 36.12
N LEU A 471 1.96 13.92 37.09
CA LEU A 471 2.76 12.95 37.84
C LEU A 471 3.18 11.78 36.96
N LEU A 472 2.26 11.32 36.10
CA LEU A 472 2.51 10.29 35.10
C LEU A 472 3.59 10.72 34.09
N LYS A 473 3.59 11.99 33.68
CA LYS A 473 4.63 12.57 32.81
C LYS A 473 6.01 12.52 33.48
N ILE A 474 6.11 12.99 34.71
CA ILE A 474 7.38 12.99 35.47
C ILE A 474 7.86 11.54 35.65
N TYR A 475 6.97 10.64 36.06
CA TYR A 475 7.28 9.23 36.26
C TYR A 475 7.83 8.57 34.99
N ARG A 476 7.16 8.74 33.83
CA ARG A 476 7.61 8.15 32.56
C ARG A 476 8.97 8.70 32.11
N THR A 477 9.18 10.00 32.22
CA THR A 477 10.46 10.62 31.88
C THR A 477 11.58 10.10 32.78
N VAL A 478 11.33 9.98 34.09
CA VAL A 478 12.28 9.41 35.06
C VAL A 478 12.61 7.95 34.73
N CYS A 479 11.63 7.12 34.41
CA CYS A 479 11.86 5.72 34.04
C CYS A 479 12.66 5.57 32.73
N ILE A 480 12.44 6.46 31.75
CA ILE A 480 13.23 6.43 30.51
C ILE A 480 14.69 6.84 30.79
N CYS A 481 14.88 7.95 31.50
CA CYS A 481 16.21 8.53 31.73
C CYS A 481 17.06 7.76 32.75
N LEU A 482 16.49 7.27 33.84
CA LEU A 482 17.25 6.67 34.95
C LEU A 482 17.29 5.15 34.91
N ILE A 483 16.41 4.51 34.14
CA ILE A 483 16.33 3.05 34.10
C ILE A 483 16.63 2.56 32.68
N ARG A 484 15.83 2.94 31.69
CA ARG A 484 15.94 2.36 30.34
C ARG A 484 17.21 2.75 29.62
N LEU A 485 17.59 4.03 29.64
CA LEU A 485 18.83 4.53 29.02
C LEU A 485 20.08 3.89 29.65
N PRO A 486 20.26 3.92 30.99
CA PRO A 486 21.41 3.27 31.64
C PRO A 486 21.48 1.76 31.41
N LEU A 487 20.36 1.05 31.44
CA LEU A 487 20.32 -0.39 31.10
C LEU A 487 20.73 -0.65 29.65
N SER A 488 20.27 0.19 28.72
CA SER A 488 20.61 0.05 27.30
C SER A 488 22.09 0.26 27.07
N VAL A 489 22.68 1.26 27.73
CA VAL A 489 24.13 1.54 27.70
C VAL A 489 24.91 0.40 28.35
N TRP A 490 24.45 -0.14 29.48
CA TRP A 490 25.08 -1.29 30.14
C TRP A 490 25.06 -2.53 29.25
N ASN A 491 23.92 -2.88 28.64
CA ASN A 491 23.82 -3.98 27.68
C ASN A 491 24.75 -3.79 26.47
N LEU A 492 24.86 -2.57 25.95
CA LEU A 492 25.80 -2.25 24.86
C LEU A 492 27.25 -2.48 25.31
N SER A 493 27.61 -2.01 26.51
CA SER A 493 28.96 -2.16 27.07
C SER A 493 29.35 -3.60 27.37
N HIS A 494 28.39 -4.44 27.77
CA HIS A 494 28.63 -5.82 28.18
C HIS A 494 28.64 -6.80 27.00
N TYR A 495 27.72 -6.62 26.03
CA TYR A 495 27.53 -7.56 24.92
C TYR A 495 28.07 -7.07 23.58
N MET A 496 28.34 -5.77 23.43
CA MET A 496 29.02 -5.20 22.24
C MET A 496 30.21 -4.32 22.64
N PRO A 497 31.19 -4.84 23.41
CA PRO A 497 32.28 -4.03 23.97
C PRO A 497 33.08 -3.30 22.88
N ASN A 498 33.19 -3.89 21.69
CA ASN A 498 33.94 -3.34 20.55
C ASN A 498 33.37 -2.03 19.97
N ILE A 499 32.11 -1.68 20.25
CA ILE A 499 31.49 -0.42 19.77
C ILE A 499 31.82 0.76 20.70
N LEU A 500 32.02 0.50 22.00
CA LEU A 500 32.25 1.53 23.03
C LEU A 500 33.72 1.62 23.47
N ILE A 501 34.42 0.49 23.60
CA ILE A 501 35.82 0.42 24.07
C ILE A 501 36.55 -0.68 23.26
N PRO A 502 37.26 -0.33 22.16
CA PRO A 502 37.81 -1.30 21.20
C PRO A 502 38.85 -2.30 21.74
N HIS A 503 39.38 -2.08 22.95
CA HIS A 503 40.49 -2.88 23.49
C HIS A 503 40.08 -4.04 24.41
N LEU A 504 38.79 -4.19 24.75
CA LEU A 504 38.31 -5.31 25.57
C LEU A 504 37.78 -6.46 24.70
N LYS A 505 38.69 -7.30 24.18
CA LYS A 505 38.29 -8.58 23.57
C LYS A 505 37.99 -9.60 24.66
N LYS A 506 36.73 -10.01 24.80
CA LYS A 506 36.36 -11.24 25.52
C LYS A 506 35.91 -12.30 24.51
N SER A 507 36.56 -13.46 24.54
CA SER A 507 36.15 -14.66 23.80
C SER A 507 34.90 -15.24 24.46
N ILE A 508 33.76 -15.23 23.76
CA ILE A 508 32.54 -15.91 24.22
C ILE A 508 32.00 -16.75 23.06
N THR A 509 31.69 -18.01 23.37
CA THR A 509 31.79 -19.19 22.51
C THR A 509 30.51 -19.67 21.83
N TYR A 510 29.42 -18.88 21.80
CA TYR A 510 28.17 -19.32 21.16
C TYR A 510 27.57 -18.28 20.21
N GLN A 511 27.82 -18.46 18.91
CA GLN A 511 27.33 -17.58 17.82
C GLN A 511 25.81 -17.48 17.73
N SER A 512 25.07 -18.53 18.09
CA SER A 512 23.60 -18.58 18.04
C SER A 512 22.93 -17.73 19.13
N HIS A 513 23.46 -17.76 20.36
CA HIS A 513 23.01 -16.88 21.44
C HIS A 513 23.27 -15.41 21.12
N TYR A 514 24.40 -15.11 20.47
CA TYR A 514 24.77 -13.75 20.07
C TYR A 514 23.81 -13.18 19.02
N PHE A 515 23.36 -13.99 18.04
CA PHE A 515 22.37 -13.55 17.04
C PHE A 515 21.01 -13.21 17.68
N ILE A 516 20.54 -14.06 18.60
CA ILE A 516 19.28 -13.84 19.33
C ILE A 516 19.38 -12.59 20.22
N LEU A 517 20.47 -12.41 20.95
CA LEU A 517 20.70 -11.24 21.80
C LEU A 517 20.89 -9.94 20.99
N TYR A 518 21.53 -10.02 19.83
CA TYR A 518 21.69 -8.92 18.89
C TYR A 518 20.35 -8.46 18.31
N VAL A 519 19.50 -9.41 17.90
CA VAL A 519 18.13 -9.13 17.42
C VAL A 519 17.28 -8.53 18.53
N ASN A 520 17.35 -9.07 19.76
CA ASN A 520 16.64 -8.53 20.92
C ASN A 520 17.07 -7.11 21.30
N THR A 521 18.36 -6.79 21.19
CA THR A 521 18.87 -5.44 21.49
C THR A 521 18.37 -4.42 20.46
N ARG A 522 18.36 -4.76 19.18
CA ARG A 522 17.79 -3.91 18.11
C ARG A 522 16.28 -3.72 18.24
N LEU A 523 15.56 -4.78 18.64
CA LEU A 523 14.13 -4.71 18.97
C LEU A 523 13.88 -3.77 20.15
N PHE A 524 14.73 -3.77 21.17
CA PHE A 524 14.60 -2.87 22.32
C PHE A 524 14.78 -1.40 21.92
N TYR A 525 15.75 -1.08 21.05
CA TYR A 525 15.92 0.26 20.49
C TYR A 525 14.73 0.70 19.62
N PHE A 526 14.16 -0.23 18.84
CA PHE A 526 12.92 0.04 18.10
C PHE A 526 11.78 0.42 19.05
N PHE A 527 11.60 -0.30 20.16
CA PHE A 527 10.57 0.03 21.15
C PHE A 527 10.84 1.36 21.86
N ILE A 528 12.09 1.71 22.17
CA ILE A 528 12.42 3.03 22.72
C ILE A 528 12.07 4.14 21.71
N ALA A 529 12.48 3.99 20.45
CA ALA A 529 12.19 4.97 19.40
C ALA A 529 10.68 5.08 19.13
N TYR A 530 9.97 3.96 19.14
CA TYR A 530 8.52 3.91 18.98
C TYR A 530 7.78 4.53 20.16
N ASP A 531 8.19 4.25 21.39
CA ASP A 531 7.63 4.87 22.59
C ASP A 531 7.89 6.39 22.57
N MET A 532 9.09 6.83 22.20
CA MET A 532 9.40 8.27 22.04
C MET A 532 8.56 8.92 20.93
N TYR A 533 8.31 8.22 19.83
CA TYR A 533 7.42 8.69 18.75
C TYR A 533 5.97 8.80 19.22
N ILE A 534 5.46 7.83 19.98
CA ILE A 534 4.11 7.86 20.57
C ILE A 534 4.00 9.01 21.56
N LEU A 535 4.99 9.19 22.46
CA LEU A 535 5.04 10.32 23.38
C LEU A 535 5.05 11.64 22.59
N TRP A 536 5.87 11.76 21.55
CA TRP A 536 5.87 12.95 20.68
C TRP A 536 4.50 13.18 20.02
N LYS A 537 3.83 12.14 19.52
CA LYS A 537 2.51 12.28 18.87
C LYS A 537 1.41 12.67 19.86
N ILE A 538 1.46 12.15 21.09
CA ILE A 538 0.51 12.50 22.17
C ILE A 538 0.76 13.92 22.67
N TYR A 539 2.01 14.38 22.70
CA TYR A 539 2.40 15.64 23.33
C TYR A 539 2.80 16.76 22.35
N LYS A 540 2.71 16.56 21.04
CA LYS A 540 2.93 17.62 20.05
C LYS A 540 1.92 18.74 20.33
N PRO A 541 2.38 19.99 20.55
CA PRO A 541 1.47 21.10 20.80
C PRO A 541 0.51 21.21 19.62
N LYS A 542 -0.78 21.01 19.89
CA LYS A 542 -1.83 21.30 18.93
C LYS A 542 -1.79 22.83 18.75
N HIS A 543 -1.24 23.31 17.64
CA HIS A 543 -1.40 24.71 17.27
C HIS A 543 -2.91 24.99 17.29
N LYS A 544 -3.35 25.85 18.23
CA LYS A 544 -4.67 26.47 18.13
C LYS A 544 -4.65 27.23 16.82
N LYS A 545 -5.41 26.76 15.83
CA LYS A 545 -5.77 27.59 14.69
C LYS A 545 -6.48 28.81 15.28
N LEU A 546 -5.82 29.96 15.21
CA LEU A 546 -6.44 31.28 15.33
C LEU A 546 -7.29 31.53 14.09
#